data_AF-A0A6I2NGN4-F1
#
_entry.id   AF-A0A6I2NGN4-F1
#
_cell.length_a   1.000
_cell.length_b   1.000
_cell.length_c   1.000
_cell.angle_alpha   90.00
_cell.angle_beta   90.00
_cell.angle_gamma   90.00
#
_symmetry.space_group_name_H-M   'P 1'
#
loop_
_entity.id
_entity.type
_entity.pdbx_description
1 polymer ?
#
loop_
_entity_poly.entity_id
_entity_poly.type
_entity_poly.pdbx_seq_one_letter_code
_entity_poly.pdbx_strand_id
1 'polypeptide(L)' 'MDLVVDFDKEVEQVDYVNNFFDLRDALSAIFHREIDLLEDKSIRNPILRKNIDNTKLLIYG' A
#
# COMPACT_ATOMS: atom_id res chain seq x y z
N MET A 1 -5.59 9.37 3.30
CA MET A 1 -6.13 8.02 3.61
C MET A 1 -4.94 7.11 3.68
N ASP A 2 -4.99 6.11 4.55
CA ASP A 2 -3.87 5.20 4.73
C ASP A 2 -4.27 3.83 4.20
N LEU A 3 -3.49 3.30 3.27
CA LEU A 3 -3.74 2.03 2.60
C LEU A 3 -2.51 1.14 2.71
N VAL A 4 -2.75 -0.14 2.99
CA VAL A 4 -1.70 -1.17 2.93
C VAL A 4 -1.98 -2.06 1.74
N VAL A 5 -0.99 -2.23 0.88
CA VAL A 5 -1.07 -3.06 -0.33
C VAL A 5 -0.03 -4.17 -0.31
N ASP A 6 -0.33 -5.27 -1.00
CA ASP A 6 0.61 -6.36 -1.26
C ASP A 6 0.61 -6.63 -2.77
N PHE A 7 1.78 -6.46 -3.38
CA PHE A 7 1.99 -6.75 -4.80
C PHE A 7 2.58 -8.15 -4.99
N ASP A 8 2.26 -8.77 -6.12
CA ASP A 8 2.82 -10.07 -6.48
C ASP A 8 4.36 -9.99 -6.64
N LYS A 9 5.04 -11.06 -6.23
CA LYS A 9 6.50 -11.15 -6.18
C LYS A 9 7.14 -11.38 -7.55
N GLU A 10 6.34 -11.78 -8.54
CA GLU A 10 6.82 -12.09 -9.90
C GLU A 10 6.95 -10.84 -10.79
N VAL A 11 6.60 -9.66 -10.28
CA VAL A 11 6.73 -8.39 -11.01
C VAL A 11 8.20 -7.93 -11.00
N GLU A 12 8.71 -7.49 -12.16
CA GLU A 12 10.04 -6.90 -12.24
C GLU A 12 10.15 -5.65 -11.34
N GLN A 13 11.32 -5.40 -10.75
CA GLN A 13 11.50 -4.33 -9.77
C GLN A 13 11.09 -2.95 -10.30
N VAL A 14 11.34 -2.68 -11.58
CA VAL A 14 10.98 -1.40 -12.23
C VAL A 14 9.46 -1.26 -12.31
N ASP A 15 8.78 -2.31 -12.73
CA ASP A 15 7.31 -2.33 -12.83
C ASP A 15 6.67 -2.23 -11.44
N TYR A 16 7.27 -2.85 -10.42
CA TYR A 16 6.81 -2.71 -9.04
C TYR A 16 6.82 -1.24 -8.57
N VAL A 17 7.93 -0.53 -8.80
CA VAL A 17 8.06 0.88 -8.39
C VAL A 17 7.05 1.75 -9.13
N ASN A 18 6.90 1.54 -10.43
CA ASN A 18 5.93 2.27 -11.24
C ASN A 18 4.50 2.01 -10.76
N ASN A 19 4.11 0.73 -10.60
CA ASN A 19 2.79 0.34 -10.12
C ASN A 19 2.44 0.97 -8.76
N PHE A 20 3.41 1.02 -7.84
CA PHE A 20 3.22 1.64 -6.53
C PHE A 20 2.89 3.13 -6.64
N PHE A 21 3.68 3.89 -7.41
CA PHE A 21 3.47 5.33 -7.56
C PHE A 21 2.23 5.65 -8.39
N ASP A 22 2.00 4.92 -9.49
CA ASP A 22 0.84 5.09 -10.36
C ASP A 22 -0.47 4.83 -9.58
N LEU A 23 -0.51 3.78 -8.74
CA LEU A 23 -1.66 3.49 -7.90
C LEU A 23 -1.93 4.61 -6.90
N ARG A 24 -0.89 5.07 -6.19
CA ARG A 24 -1.00 6.18 -5.23
C ARG A 24 -1.53 7.44 -5.90
N ASP A 25 -0.98 7.80 -7.05
CA ASP A 25 -1.31 9.04 -7.75
C ASP A 25 -2.73 8.97 -8.34
N ALA A 26 -3.12 7.81 -8.90
CA ALA A 26 -4.48 7.57 -9.38
C ALA A 26 -5.52 7.65 -8.26
N LEU A 27 -5.27 7.03 -7.11
CA LEU A 27 -6.17 7.10 -5.95
C LEU A 27 -6.25 8.54 -5.42
N SER A 28 -5.12 9.24 -5.36
CA SER A 28 -5.08 10.64 -4.92
C SER A 28 -5.91 11.55 -5.83
N ALA A 29 -5.84 11.32 -7.15
CA ALA A 29 -6.66 12.03 -8.13
C ALA A 29 -8.15 11.74 -7.99
N ILE A 30 -8.53 10.46 -7.80
CA ILE A 30 -9.94 10.07 -7.63
C ILE A 30 -10.54 10.69 -6.36
N PHE A 31 -9.84 10.60 -5.23
CA PHE A 31 -10.35 11.07 -3.95
C PHE A 31 -10.08 12.55 -3.68
N HIS A 32 -9.34 13.24 -4.56
CA HIS A 32 -8.94 14.64 -4.41
C HIS A 32 -8.24 14.91 -3.06
N ARG A 33 -7.48 13.94 -2.57
CA ARG A 33 -6.76 13.99 -1.28
C ARG A 33 -5.51 13.15 -1.34
N GLU A 34 -4.54 13.48 -0.50
CA GLU A 34 -3.31 12.69 -0.37
C GLU A 34 -3.62 11.29 0.18
N ILE A 35 -2.99 10.30 -0.45
CA ILE A 35 -3.05 8.89 -0.07
C ILE A 35 -1.67 8.50 0.48
N ASP A 36 -1.64 8.06 1.73
CA ASP A 36 -0.50 7.34 2.29
C ASP A 36 -0.64 5.86 1.90
N LEU A 37 0.33 5.39 1.13
CA LEU A 37 0.36 4.03 0.61
C LEU A 37 1.56 3.32 1.21
N LEU A 38 1.32 2.21 1.90
CA LEU A 38 2.36 1.37 2.47
C LEU A 38 2.32 -0.02 1.83
N GLU A 39 3.48 -0.58 1.52
CA GLU A 39 3.56 -1.99 1.15
C GLU A 39 3.67 -2.84 2.42
N ASP A 40 2.88 -3.91 2.51
CA ASP A 40 2.86 -4.81 3.66
C ASP A 40 4.26 -5.33 4.03
N LYS A 41 5.05 -5.76 3.03
CA LYS A 41 6.41 -6.29 3.22
C LYS A 41 7.41 -5.26 3.71
N SER A 42 7.14 -3.97 3.48
CA SER A 42 7.99 -2.87 3.90
C SER A 42 7.82 -2.52 5.39
N ILE A 43 6.77 -3.02 6.06
CA ILE A 43 6.51 -2.78 7.49
C ILE A 43 7.37 -3.72 8.35
N ARG A 44 8.57 -3.25 8.71
CA ARG A 44 9.54 -4.04 9.50
C ARG A 44 9.32 -4.01 11.01
N ASN A 45 8.64 -2.99 11.53
CA ASN A 45 8.44 -2.85 12.97
C ASN A 45 7.26 -3.76 13.43
N PRO A 46 7.51 -4.75 14.30
CA PRO A 46 6.47 -5.71 14.71
C PRO A 46 5.36 -5.07 15.55
N ILE A 47 5.67 -4.00 16.30
CA ILE A 47 4.66 -3.27 17.09
C ILE A 47 3.73 -2.52 16.14
N LEU A 48 4.29 -1.83 15.13
CA LEU A 48 3.51 -1.12 14.11
C LEU A 48 2.64 -2.10 13.31
N ARG A 49 3.22 -3.21 12.84
CA ARG A 49 2.51 -4.25 12.11
C ARG A 49 1.33 -4.79 12.92
N LYS A 50 1.53 -5.14 14.19
CA LYS A 50 0.43 -5.63 15.05
C LYS A 50 -0.70 -4.62 15.19
N ASN A 51 -0.37 -3.33 15.33
CA ASN A 51 -1.39 -2.28 15.42
C ASN A 51 -2.19 -2.16 14.12
N ILE A 52 -1.51 -2.15 12.97
CA ILE A 52 -2.13 -2.12 11.64
C ILE A 52 -3.00 -3.35 11.44
N ASP A 53 -2.50 -4.55 11.73
CA ASP A 53 -3.24 -5.81 11.55
C ASP A 53 -4.51 -5.88 12.40
N ASN A 54 -4.51 -5.26 13.59
CA ASN A 54 -5.68 -5.21 14.46
C ASN A 54 -6.75 -4.20 14.01
N THR A 55 -6.38 -3.18 13.23
CA THR A 55 -7.30 -2.09 12.85
C THR A 55 -7.61 -2.04 11.35
N LYS A 56 -6.82 -2.71 10.50
CA LYS A 56 -7.02 -2.74 9.06
C LYS A 56 -8.32 -3.45 8.70
N LEU A 57 -8.93 -2.97 7.63
CA LEU A 57 -10.11 -3.57 7.02
C LEU A 57 -9.75 -4.06 5.62
N LEU A 58 -10.17 -5.28 5.27
CA LEU A 58 -9.98 -5.80 3.92
C LEU A 58 -10.91 -5.04 2.96
N ILE A 59 -10.31 -4.34 2.00
CA ILE A 59 -11.04 -3.60 0.97
C ILE A 59 -11.17 -4.41 -0.32
N TYR A 60 -10.10 -5.13 -0.69
CA TYR A 60 -10.01 -5.95 -1.89
C TYR A 60 -8.96 -7.05 -1.69
N GLY A 61 -9.26 -8.27 -2.15
CA GLY A 61 -8.42 -9.46 -1.97
C GLY A 61 -9.16 -10.74 -2.27
#